data_AF-A0A1N6MV55-F1
#
_entry.id   AF-A0A1N6MV55-F1
#
_cell.length_a   1.000
_cell.length_b   1.000
_cell.length_c   1.000
_cell.angle_alpha   90.00
_cell.angle_beta   90.00
_cell.angle_gamma   90.00
#
_symmetry.space_group_name_H-M   'P 1'
#
loop_
_entity.id
_entity.type
_entity.pdbx_description
1 polymer ?
#
loop_
_entity_poly.entity_id
_entity_poly.type
_entity_poly.pdbx_seq_one_letter_code
_entity_poly.pdbx_strand_id
1 'polypeptide(L)'
;MFVLAEFERILRVENPSYESIRRSSLHTVTELVRREQSTFNARQLAAEITKVPVIKWQKYSRTRKYLMSEYPGLREQLRPQLINFRTFRWEKGAYGAINHILSWQSSTGILDDLAHILVREEVRWQMPEREVQKYVDIGYRSQGGHNGIGSATSTGSLGRGCDFHDALGPFNTTNMLNFIGSGALSFVMTQIYQQSNDNGLSWSDIPNSGYWIRRLLSYEGNQRRITIYKENQSNSADACSNTSVIP
;
A
#
# COMPACT_ATOMS: atom_id res chain seq x y z
N MET A 1 -35.37 -2.55 -2.02
CA MET A 1 -35.70 -3.01 -3.39
C MET A 1 -35.72 -1.76 -4.22
N PHE A 2 -34.90 -1.71 -5.27
CA PHE A 2 -34.74 -0.49 -6.06
C PHE A 2 -36.07 0.05 -6.60
N VAL A 3 -36.32 1.35 -6.40
CA VAL A 3 -37.51 2.05 -6.89
C VAL A 3 -37.10 3.13 -7.88
N LEU A 4 -37.35 2.91 -9.17
CA LEU A 4 -36.95 3.82 -10.24
C LEU A 4 -37.52 5.24 -10.04
N ALA A 5 -38.79 5.35 -9.65
CA ALA A 5 -39.44 6.64 -9.42
C ALA A 5 -38.73 7.47 -8.33
N GLU A 6 -38.25 6.80 -7.27
CA GLU A 6 -37.53 7.46 -6.18
C GLU A 6 -36.11 7.86 -6.61
N PHE A 7 -35.41 7.01 -7.35
CA PHE A 7 -34.14 7.37 -7.98
C PHE A 7 -34.28 8.63 -8.85
N GLU A 8 -35.28 8.67 -9.73
CA GLU A 8 -35.52 9.82 -10.60
C GLU A 8 -35.89 11.08 -9.82
N ARG A 9 -36.70 10.94 -8.76
CA ARG A 9 -37.07 12.04 -7.88
C ARG A 9 -35.83 12.64 -7.21
N ILE A 10 -34.97 11.82 -6.62
CA ILE A 10 -33.72 12.27 -5.98
C ILE A 10 -32.80 12.92 -7.01
N LEU A 11 -32.63 12.29 -8.18
CA LEU A 11 -31.79 12.82 -9.25
C LEU A 11 -32.27 14.19 -9.76
N ARG A 12 -33.59 14.39 -9.90
CA ARG A 12 -34.16 15.69 -10.31
C ARG A 12 -33.98 16.78 -9.25
N VAL A 13 -33.96 16.43 -7.96
CA VAL A 13 -33.62 17.40 -6.90
C VAL A 13 -32.17 17.89 -7.05
N GLU A 14 -31.24 17.00 -7.42
CA GLU A 14 -29.83 17.34 -7.62
C GLU A 14 -29.52 17.88 -9.03
N ASN A 15 -30.45 17.70 -9.97
CA ASN A 15 -30.37 18.19 -11.34
C ASN A 15 -31.74 18.67 -11.87
N PRO A 16 -32.26 19.82 -11.40
CA PRO A 16 -33.63 20.25 -11.70
C PRO A 16 -33.93 20.43 -13.19
N SER A 17 -32.93 20.85 -13.97
CA SER A 17 -33.11 21.06 -15.40
C SER A 17 -33.07 19.76 -16.21
N TYR A 18 -32.57 18.63 -15.68
CA TYR A 18 -32.42 17.34 -16.38
C TYR A 18 -31.70 17.38 -17.76
N GLU A 19 -31.29 18.56 -18.24
CA GLU A 19 -31.16 18.90 -19.66
C GLU A 19 -29.78 18.60 -20.25
N SER A 20 -28.80 18.20 -19.44
CA SER A 20 -27.50 17.75 -19.95
C SER A 20 -27.29 16.25 -19.83
N ILE A 21 -28.25 15.50 -19.26
CA ILE A 21 -28.01 14.10 -18.90
C ILE A 21 -27.78 13.25 -20.14
N ARG A 22 -28.52 13.41 -21.24
CA ARG A 22 -28.37 12.60 -22.48
C ARG A 22 -26.98 12.62 -23.11
N ARG A 23 -26.12 13.59 -22.76
CA ARG A 23 -24.72 13.68 -23.22
C ARG A 23 -23.70 13.55 -22.08
N SER A 24 -24.17 13.41 -20.84
CA SER A 24 -23.32 13.32 -19.67
C SER A 24 -22.93 11.87 -19.39
N SER A 25 -21.81 11.68 -18.72
CA SER A 25 -21.43 10.38 -18.12
C SER A 25 -22.51 9.77 -17.22
N LEU A 26 -23.41 10.58 -16.65
CA LEU A 26 -24.54 10.11 -15.83
C LEU A 26 -25.69 9.53 -16.67
N HIS A 27 -25.71 9.80 -17.99
CA HIS A 27 -26.71 9.24 -18.91
C HIS A 27 -26.71 7.72 -18.82
N THR A 28 -25.52 7.14 -18.95
CA THR A 28 -25.37 5.70 -19.11
C THR A 28 -25.81 4.97 -17.85
N VAL A 29 -25.51 5.54 -16.67
CA VAL A 29 -26.03 5.04 -15.39
C VAL A 29 -27.56 5.14 -15.36
N THR A 30 -28.12 6.29 -15.74
CA THR A 30 -29.58 6.51 -15.73
C THR A 30 -30.30 5.58 -16.71
N GLU A 31 -29.76 5.40 -17.91
CA GLU A 31 -30.32 4.51 -18.94
C GLU A 31 -30.23 3.05 -18.53
N LEU A 32 -29.10 2.62 -17.97
CA LEU A 32 -28.95 1.26 -17.44
C LEU A 32 -30.02 0.97 -16.38
N VAL A 33 -30.17 1.88 -15.43
CA VAL A 33 -31.14 1.76 -14.33
C VAL A 33 -32.59 1.84 -14.81
N ARG A 34 -32.88 2.59 -15.89
CA ARG A 34 -34.22 2.71 -16.50
C ARG A 34 -34.63 1.51 -17.33
N ARG A 35 -33.74 1.03 -18.20
CA ARG A 35 -34.06 0.00 -19.20
C ARG A 35 -34.23 -1.37 -18.58
N GLU A 36 -33.52 -1.62 -17.49
CA GLU A 36 -33.32 -2.95 -16.94
C GLU A 36 -33.75 -2.99 -15.48
N GLN A 37 -35.04 -2.69 -15.20
CA GLN A 37 -35.61 -2.68 -13.85
C GLN A 37 -35.42 -3.99 -13.05
N SER A 38 -34.82 -5.03 -13.64
CA SER A 38 -34.59 -6.34 -13.00
C SER A 38 -33.44 -7.18 -13.59
N THR A 39 -32.63 -6.70 -14.55
CA THR A 39 -31.68 -7.59 -15.29
C THR A 39 -30.19 -7.25 -15.19
N PHE A 40 -29.81 -6.04 -14.78
CA PHE A 40 -28.38 -5.74 -14.60
C PHE A 40 -27.90 -6.11 -13.20
N ASN A 41 -26.66 -6.57 -13.11
CA ASN A 41 -26.03 -6.90 -11.83
C ASN A 41 -25.22 -5.73 -11.28
N ALA A 42 -24.85 -5.82 -9.99
CA ALA A 42 -24.05 -4.81 -9.31
C ALA A 42 -22.72 -4.49 -10.02
N ARG A 43 -22.10 -5.47 -10.69
CA ARG A 43 -20.84 -5.31 -11.41
C ARG A 43 -21.01 -4.43 -12.65
N GLN A 44 -22.08 -4.62 -13.42
CA GLN A 44 -22.41 -3.78 -14.58
C GLN A 44 -22.70 -2.34 -14.15
N LEU A 45 -23.51 -2.15 -13.10
CA LEU A 45 -23.79 -0.82 -12.58
C LEU A 45 -22.53 -0.14 -12.03
N ALA A 46 -21.68 -0.88 -11.30
CA ALA A 46 -20.40 -0.34 -10.83
C ALA A 46 -19.50 0.11 -11.98
N ALA A 47 -19.42 -0.67 -13.06
CA ALA A 47 -18.62 -0.33 -14.25
C ALA A 47 -19.10 0.95 -14.95
N GLU A 48 -20.40 1.25 -14.93
CA GLU A 48 -20.89 2.54 -15.46
C GLU A 48 -20.69 3.68 -14.46
N ILE A 49 -20.84 3.42 -13.16
CA ILE A 49 -20.63 4.42 -12.12
C ILE A 49 -19.17 4.90 -12.08
N THR A 50 -18.19 4.02 -12.28
CA THR A 50 -16.75 4.37 -12.28
C THR A 50 -16.33 5.25 -13.45
N LYS A 51 -17.11 5.28 -14.55
CA LYS A 51 -16.87 6.17 -15.70
C LYS A 51 -17.32 7.61 -15.43
N VAL A 52 -18.14 7.85 -14.42
CA VAL A 52 -18.63 9.18 -14.07
C VAL A 52 -17.56 9.92 -13.25
N PRO A 53 -17.12 11.12 -13.68
CA PRO A 53 -16.13 11.89 -12.94
C PRO A 53 -16.55 12.13 -11.48
N VAL A 54 -15.58 12.03 -10.58
CA VAL A 54 -15.77 12.15 -9.13
C VAL A 54 -16.47 13.45 -8.74
N ILE A 55 -16.10 14.56 -9.37
CA ILE A 55 -16.72 15.88 -9.16
C ILE A 55 -18.23 15.88 -9.44
N LYS A 56 -18.69 15.06 -10.39
CA LYS A 56 -20.12 14.87 -10.63
C LYS A 56 -20.74 14.04 -9.53
N TRP A 57 -20.08 12.98 -9.06
CA TRP A 57 -20.60 12.20 -7.94
C TRP A 57 -20.66 12.97 -6.62
N GLN A 58 -19.79 13.96 -6.42
CA GLN A 58 -19.92 14.90 -5.30
C GLN A 58 -21.20 15.73 -5.42
N LYS A 59 -21.52 16.25 -6.62
CA LYS A 59 -22.80 16.92 -6.89
C LYS A 59 -24.01 15.99 -6.72
N TYR A 60 -23.90 14.75 -7.17
CA TYR A 60 -24.98 13.74 -7.15
C TYR A 60 -24.86 12.76 -5.98
N SER A 61 -24.45 13.27 -4.81
CA SER A 61 -24.11 12.43 -3.66
C SER A 61 -25.31 11.67 -3.09
N ARG A 62 -26.51 12.26 -3.08
CA ARG A 62 -27.73 11.56 -2.63
C ARG A 62 -28.16 10.50 -3.62
N THR A 63 -28.08 10.80 -4.92
CA THR A 63 -28.35 9.82 -5.98
C THR A 63 -27.40 8.62 -5.86
N ARG A 64 -26.09 8.87 -5.69
CA ARG A 64 -25.10 7.80 -5.50
C ARG A 64 -25.38 6.98 -4.24
N LYS A 65 -25.70 7.65 -3.13
CA LYS A 65 -26.04 6.99 -1.86
C LYS A 65 -27.27 6.09 -1.98
N TYR A 66 -28.31 6.56 -2.68
CA TYR A 66 -29.51 5.77 -2.96
C TYR A 66 -29.20 4.52 -3.79
N LEU A 67 -28.41 4.65 -4.86
CA LEU A 67 -27.98 3.49 -5.64
C LEU A 67 -27.23 2.46 -4.78
N MET A 68 -26.30 2.91 -3.92
CA MET A 68 -25.55 2.02 -3.03
C MET A 68 -26.39 1.37 -1.93
N SER A 69 -27.50 1.99 -1.48
CA SER A 69 -28.39 1.39 -0.48
C SER A 69 -29.38 0.40 -1.09
N GLU A 70 -29.84 0.65 -2.32
CA GLU A 70 -30.89 -0.14 -2.94
C GLU A 70 -30.41 -1.31 -3.81
N TYR A 71 -29.15 -1.30 -4.26
CA TYR A 71 -28.57 -2.39 -5.04
C TYR A 71 -27.58 -3.21 -4.20
N PRO A 72 -27.95 -4.42 -3.76
CA PRO A 72 -27.06 -5.32 -3.03
C PRO A 72 -25.77 -5.60 -3.80
N GLY A 73 -24.63 -5.61 -3.11
CA GLY A 73 -23.32 -5.85 -3.73
C GLY A 73 -22.71 -4.61 -4.39
N LEU A 74 -23.48 -3.55 -4.68
CA LEU A 74 -22.94 -2.37 -5.37
C LEU A 74 -21.93 -1.63 -4.51
N ARG A 75 -22.18 -1.54 -3.20
CA ARG A 75 -21.26 -0.90 -2.26
C ARG A 75 -19.92 -1.61 -2.23
N GLU A 76 -19.92 -2.93 -2.28
CA GLU A 76 -18.72 -3.77 -2.29
C GLU A 76 -17.95 -3.58 -3.61
N GLN A 77 -18.65 -3.51 -4.74
CA GLN A 77 -18.02 -3.25 -6.05
C GLN A 77 -17.44 -1.83 -6.16
N LEU A 78 -18.05 -0.85 -5.49
CA LEU A 78 -17.62 0.55 -5.51
C LEU A 78 -16.77 0.94 -4.30
N ARG A 79 -16.40 -0.04 -3.46
CA ARG A 79 -15.58 0.23 -2.28
C ARG A 79 -14.26 0.83 -2.75
N PRO A 80 -13.84 1.98 -2.21
CA PRO A 80 -12.55 2.58 -2.54
C PRO A 80 -11.43 1.56 -2.30
N GLN A 81 -10.49 1.49 -3.24
CA GLN A 81 -9.36 0.56 -3.19
C GLN A 81 -8.07 1.35 -3.21
N LEU A 82 -7.08 0.85 -2.48
CA LEU A 82 -5.69 1.28 -2.61
C LEU A 82 -5.14 0.75 -3.94
N ILE A 83 -4.68 1.66 -4.80
CA ILE A 83 -4.10 1.34 -6.11
C ILE A 83 -2.76 2.05 -6.30
N ASN A 84 -2.01 1.65 -7.32
CA ASN A 84 -0.75 2.28 -7.72
C ASN A 84 0.28 2.41 -6.59
N PHE A 85 0.30 1.44 -5.67
CA PHE A 85 1.32 1.33 -4.63
C PHE A 85 2.69 1.15 -5.26
N ARG A 86 3.63 2.02 -4.90
CA ARG A 86 5.00 1.99 -5.43
C ARG A 86 5.95 2.78 -4.55
N THR A 87 7.24 2.52 -4.74
CA THR A 87 8.29 3.44 -4.31
C THR A 87 8.11 4.78 -5.00
N PHE A 88 8.00 5.85 -4.21
CA PHE A 88 8.04 7.21 -4.69
C PHE A 88 9.49 7.70 -4.83
N ARG A 89 10.31 7.47 -3.80
CA ARG A 89 11.75 7.72 -3.85
C ARG A 89 12.49 6.99 -2.74
N TRP A 90 13.79 6.85 -2.95
CA TRP A 90 14.76 6.41 -1.96
C TRP A 90 15.56 7.61 -1.45
N GLU A 91 15.85 7.64 -0.15
CA GLU A 91 16.81 8.59 0.41
C GLU A 91 17.85 7.85 1.25
N LYS A 92 19.10 8.27 1.15
CA LYS A 92 20.18 7.77 2.00
C LYS A 92 20.19 8.57 3.29
N GLY A 93 19.97 7.90 4.40
CA GLY A 93 20.03 8.47 5.74
C GLY A 93 21.42 8.40 6.38
N ALA A 94 21.53 8.95 7.59
CA ALA A 94 22.73 8.87 8.41
C ALA A 94 23.04 7.41 8.79
N TYR A 95 24.32 7.13 9.12
CA TYR A 95 24.79 5.82 9.59
C TYR A 95 24.41 4.64 8.67
N GLY A 96 24.40 4.88 7.34
CA GLY A 96 24.08 3.86 6.36
C GLY A 96 22.58 3.55 6.23
N ALA A 97 21.68 4.34 6.81
CA ALA A 97 20.24 4.06 6.71
C ALA A 97 19.65 4.33 5.32
N ILE A 98 18.51 3.71 5.02
CA ILE A 98 17.68 3.96 3.85
C ILE A 98 16.30 4.43 4.34
N ASN A 99 15.87 5.60 3.87
CA ASN A 99 14.46 6.02 3.96
C ASN A 99 13.76 5.59 2.67
N HIS A 100 12.78 4.71 2.81
CA HIS A 100 11.93 4.26 1.75
C HIS A 100 10.64 5.07 1.76
N ILE A 101 10.47 5.96 0.78
CA ILE A 101 9.26 6.77 0.68
C ILE A 101 8.35 6.12 -0.35
N LEU A 102 7.18 5.73 0.12
CA LEU A 102 6.15 5.03 -0.62
C LEU A 102 5.09 6.02 -1.09
N SER A 103 4.33 5.61 -2.10
CA SER A 103 3.11 6.30 -2.49
C SER A 103 2.04 5.33 -2.95
N TRP A 104 0.78 5.69 -2.73
CA TRP A 104 -0.39 5.03 -3.28
C TRP A 104 -1.47 6.05 -3.67
N GLN A 105 -2.50 5.57 -4.33
CA GLN A 105 -3.65 6.37 -4.74
C GLN A 105 -4.95 5.65 -4.35
N SER A 106 -6.02 6.43 -4.23
CA SER A 106 -7.38 5.89 -4.14
C SER A 106 -7.92 5.63 -5.54
N SER A 107 -8.61 4.50 -5.71
CA SER A 107 -9.36 4.21 -6.93
C SER A 107 -10.46 5.25 -7.23
N THR A 108 -10.87 6.05 -6.23
CA THR A 108 -11.81 7.16 -6.40
C THR A 108 -11.13 8.50 -6.65
N GLY A 109 -9.80 8.57 -6.64
CA GLY A 109 -9.05 9.83 -6.70
C GLY A 109 -9.15 10.71 -5.44
N ILE A 110 -9.96 10.32 -4.44
CA ILE A 110 -10.07 10.98 -3.13
C ILE A 110 -9.37 10.08 -2.11
N LEU A 111 -8.28 10.56 -1.50
CA LEU A 111 -7.50 9.73 -0.57
C LEU A 111 -8.27 9.38 0.70
N ASP A 112 -9.05 10.32 1.24
CA ASP A 112 -9.84 10.13 2.47
C ASP A 112 -10.84 8.98 2.38
N ASP A 113 -11.25 8.61 1.15
CA ASP A 113 -12.10 7.44 0.91
C ASP A 113 -11.41 6.13 1.35
N LEU A 114 -10.08 6.10 1.47
CA LEU A 114 -9.29 4.99 1.98
C LEU A 114 -9.15 4.97 3.51
N ALA A 115 -9.80 5.88 4.26
CA ALA A 115 -9.67 5.96 5.72
C ALA A 115 -10.04 4.67 6.48
N HIS A 116 -10.77 3.78 5.84
CA HIS A 116 -11.16 2.48 6.36
C HIS A 116 -10.14 1.35 6.06
N ILE A 117 -9.09 1.64 5.30
CA ILE A 117 -8.02 0.71 4.96
C ILE A 117 -6.84 0.97 5.89
N LEU A 118 -6.37 -0.08 6.56
CA LEU A 118 -5.11 -0.06 7.30
C LEU A 118 -4.00 -0.60 6.41
N VAL A 119 -2.79 -0.05 6.54
CA VAL A 119 -1.60 -0.54 5.83
C VAL A 119 -0.54 -0.87 6.86
N ARG A 120 0.13 -2.01 6.70
CA ARG A 120 1.28 -2.38 7.53
C ARG A 120 2.41 -2.88 6.67
N GLU A 121 3.61 -2.84 7.22
CA GLU A 121 4.68 -3.71 6.75
C GLU A 121 4.64 -5.04 7.49
N GLU A 122 4.99 -6.10 6.78
CA GLU A 122 5.37 -7.38 7.33
C GLU A 122 6.81 -7.68 6.91
N VAL A 123 7.69 -7.87 7.89
CA VAL A 123 9.08 -8.23 7.67
C VAL A 123 9.31 -9.63 8.21
N ARG A 124 9.97 -10.49 7.41
CA ARG A 124 10.31 -11.87 7.79
C ARG A 124 11.78 -12.14 7.52
N TRP A 125 12.37 -13.02 8.32
CA TRP A 125 13.74 -13.50 8.11
C TRP A 125 13.84 -14.99 8.40
N GLN A 126 14.82 -15.61 7.74
CA GLN A 126 15.19 -16.99 8.01
C GLN A 126 16.27 -17.05 9.08
N MET A 127 16.45 -18.24 9.66
CA MET A 127 17.61 -18.49 10.52
C MET A 127 18.89 -18.19 9.72
N PRO A 128 19.77 -17.30 10.19
CA PRO A 128 20.98 -16.97 9.47
C PRO A 128 22.00 -18.11 9.55
N GLU A 129 22.97 -18.09 8.64
CA GLU A 129 24.06 -19.05 8.61
C GLU A 129 24.84 -19.07 9.93
N ARG A 130 25.40 -20.22 10.29
CA ARG A 130 26.03 -20.45 11.59
C ARG A 130 27.13 -19.44 11.91
N GLU A 131 27.87 -18.99 10.91
CA GLU A 131 28.93 -18.00 11.06
C GLU A 131 28.40 -16.58 11.33
N VAL A 132 27.20 -16.26 10.84
CA VAL A 132 26.53 -14.97 11.02
C VAL A 132 25.85 -14.89 12.40
N GLN A 133 25.34 -16.01 12.92
CA GLN A 133 24.55 -16.05 14.17
C GLN A 133 25.20 -15.35 15.36
N LYS A 134 26.51 -15.44 15.54
CA LYS A 134 27.22 -14.80 16.65
C LYS A 134 27.25 -13.27 16.54
N TYR A 135 27.08 -12.72 15.34
CA TYR A 135 27.10 -11.28 15.07
C TYR A 135 25.72 -10.65 15.03
N VAL A 136 24.65 -11.43 15.16
CA VAL A 136 23.28 -10.92 15.21
C VAL A 136 22.69 -11.04 16.60
N ASP A 137 21.75 -10.14 16.91
CA ASP A 137 21.00 -10.14 18.16
C ASP A 137 20.19 -11.42 18.34
N ILE A 138 19.97 -11.81 19.60
CA ILE A 138 19.43 -13.14 19.94
C ILE A 138 18.07 -13.41 19.28
N GLY A 139 17.21 -12.40 19.14
CA GLY A 139 15.89 -12.51 18.49
C GLY A 139 15.95 -12.76 16.98
N TYR A 140 17.10 -12.49 16.33
CA TYR A 140 17.30 -12.70 14.90
C TYR A 140 18.11 -13.97 14.58
N ARG A 141 18.48 -14.76 15.62
CA ARG A 141 19.24 -16.02 15.44
C ARG A 141 18.38 -17.20 15.02
N SER A 142 17.05 -17.08 15.12
CA SER A 142 16.08 -18.05 14.61
C SER A 142 15.23 -17.40 13.52
N GLN A 143 14.51 -18.23 12.75
CA GLN A 143 13.46 -17.74 11.86
C GLN A 143 12.45 -16.90 12.64
N GLY A 144 12.01 -15.78 12.07
CA GLY A 144 11.09 -14.86 12.73
C GLY A 144 10.47 -13.84 11.78
N GLY A 145 9.66 -12.96 12.36
CA GLY A 145 9.02 -11.86 11.67
C GLY A 145 8.48 -10.81 12.64
N HIS A 146 8.25 -9.60 12.15
CA HIS A 146 7.54 -8.54 12.86
C HIS A 146 6.64 -7.75 11.91
N ASN A 147 5.71 -7.00 12.48
CA ASN A 147 4.81 -6.12 11.74
C ASN A 147 4.95 -4.68 12.25
N GLY A 148 5.11 -3.73 11.34
CA GLY A 148 5.01 -2.30 11.61
C GLY A 148 3.65 -1.79 11.15
N ILE A 149 2.78 -1.37 12.07
CA ILE A 149 1.42 -0.91 11.73
C ILE A 149 1.45 0.60 11.45
N GLY A 150 0.92 0.99 10.28
CA GLY A 150 0.57 2.37 9.96
C GLY A 150 -0.93 2.49 9.63
N SER A 151 -1.41 3.71 9.37
CA SER A 151 -2.69 3.89 8.67
C SER A 151 -2.43 4.42 7.26
N ALA A 152 -3.31 4.05 6.31
CA ALA A 152 -3.26 4.52 4.92
C ALA A 152 -3.47 6.05 4.79
N THR A 153 -3.91 6.71 5.85
CA THR A 153 -4.13 8.15 5.94
C THR A 153 -3.18 8.85 6.94
N SER A 154 -2.59 8.12 7.89
CA SER A 154 -1.71 8.69 8.94
C SER A 154 -0.23 8.68 8.58
N THR A 155 0.14 8.14 7.42
CA THR A 155 1.46 8.33 6.83
C THR A 155 1.34 9.31 5.66
N GLY A 156 1.64 10.58 5.95
CA GLY A 156 1.70 11.68 5.00
C GLY A 156 0.34 12.17 4.47
N SER A 157 0.16 13.49 4.40
CA SER A 157 -1.05 14.19 3.94
C SER A 157 -1.47 13.95 2.46
N LEU A 158 -0.86 12.97 1.77
CA LEU A 158 -1.01 12.72 0.33
C LEU A 158 -0.87 11.23 -0.07
N GLY A 159 -1.09 10.29 0.85
CA GLY A 159 -1.02 8.84 0.55
C GLY A 159 0.43 8.38 0.42
N ARG A 160 1.24 8.69 1.43
CA ARG A 160 2.70 8.52 1.41
C ARG A 160 3.24 7.91 2.70
N GLY A 161 3.67 6.66 2.61
CA GLY A 161 4.43 5.99 3.66
C GLY A 161 5.87 6.48 3.72
N CYS A 162 6.45 6.58 4.91
CA CYS A 162 7.91 6.57 5.06
C CYS A 162 8.28 5.40 5.95
N ASP A 163 9.26 4.63 5.49
CA ASP A 163 9.73 3.43 6.14
C ASP A 163 11.26 3.49 6.26
N PHE A 164 11.78 3.33 7.47
CA PHE A 164 13.18 3.58 7.82
C PHE A 164 13.91 2.26 8.09
N HIS A 165 15.03 2.05 7.40
CA HIS A 165 15.87 0.87 7.57
C HIS A 165 17.31 1.27 7.82
N ASP A 166 17.80 1.06 9.04
CA ASP A 166 19.23 1.24 9.31
C ASP A 166 20.08 0.09 8.77
N ALA A 167 21.35 0.39 8.49
CA ALA A 167 22.32 -0.61 8.05
C ALA A 167 22.63 -1.62 9.14
N LEU A 168 22.64 -1.19 10.40
CA LEU A 168 22.93 -2.02 11.56
C LEU A 168 21.90 -3.16 11.73
N GLY A 169 20.62 -2.81 11.76
CA GLY A 169 19.48 -3.69 11.89
C GLY A 169 19.71 -4.81 12.91
N PRO A 170 19.72 -6.07 12.48
CA PRO A 170 19.85 -7.22 13.35
C PRO A 170 21.29 -7.47 13.85
N PHE A 171 22.29 -6.76 13.32
CA PHE A 171 23.69 -6.94 13.76
C PHE A 171 23.88 -6.37 15.17
N ASN A 172 24.39 -7.23 16.05
CA ASN A 172 24.79 -6.89 17.39
C ASN A 172 26.06 -6.02 17.36
N THR A 173 25.97 -4.80 17.87
CA THR A 173 27.08 -3.83 17.87
C THR A 173 28.34 -4.36 18.55
N THR A 174 28.22 -4.98 19.73
CA THR A 174 29.34 -5.51 20.50
C THR A 174 30.13 -6.56 19.74
N ASN A 175 29.45 -7.51 19.11
CA ASN A 175 30.12 -8.60 18.39
C ASN A 175 30.61 -8.16 17.02
N MET A 176 29.87 -7.28 16.34
CA MET A 176 30.25 -6.73 15.04
C MET A 176 31.58 -5.96 15.11
N LEU A 177 31.82 -5.19 16.18
CA LEU A 177 33.09 -4.49 16.40
C LEU A 177 34.30 -5.43 16.52
N ASN A 178 34.09 -6.73 16.69
CA ASN A 178 35.14 -7.74 16.73
C ASN A 178 35.27 -8.51 15.40
N PHE A 179 34.51 -8.16 14.36
CA PHE A 179 34.63 -8.80 13.06
C PHE A 179 35.91 -8.35 12.34
N ILE A 180 36.73 -9.33 11.96
CA ILE A 180 37.98 -9.19 11.19
C ILE A 180 38.14 -10.32 10.15
N GLY A 181 37.03 -10.99 9.78
CA GLY A 181 37.06 -12.14 8.89
C GLY A 181 37.34 -11.77 7.43
N SER A 182 37.87 -12.71 6.65
CA SER A 182 37.92 -12.58 5.19
C SER A 182 36.53 -12.77 4.61
N GLY A 183 36.05 -11.80 3.82
CA GLY A 183 34.73 -11.82 3.19
C GLY A 183 33.68 -10.97 3.90
N ALA A 184 32.43 -11.14 3.47
CA ALA A 184 31.28 -10.40 4.01
C ALA A 184 30.24 -11.36 4.60
N LEU A 185 29.78 -11.08 5.81
CA LEU A 185 28.66 -11.77 6.43
C LEU A 185 27.35 -11.17 5.94
N SER A 186 26.43 -12.00 5.48
CA SER A 186 25.15 -11.58 4.91
C SER A 186 23.97 -11.96 5.80
N PHE A 187 23.07 -11.01 6.03
CA PHE A 187 21.77 -11.25 6.65
C PHE A 187 20.65 -10.79 5.71
N VAL A 188 19.71 -11.68 5.40
CA VAL A 188 18.65 -11.44 4.39
C VAL A 188 17.27 -11.51 5.04
N MET A 189 16.42 -10.56 4.68
CA MET A 189 15.04 -10.45 5.10
C MET A 189 14.15 -10.23 3.87
N THR A 190 12.88 -10.60 3.99
CA THR A 190 11.83 -10.16 3.08
C THR A 190 10.96 -9.12 3.78
N GLN A 191 10.44 -8.18 3.01
CA GLN A 191 9.41 -7.26 3.43
C GLN A 191 8.28 -7.29 2.41
N ILE A 192 7.04 -7.19 2.88
CA ILE A 192 5.88 -6.94 2.02
C ILE A 192 4.95 -5.95 2.71
N TYR A 193 4.30 -5.08 1.94
CA TYR A 193 3.25 -4.23 2.49
C TYR A 193 1.90 -4.92 2.35
N GLN A 194 1.12 -4.86 3.41
CA GLN A 194 -0.18 -5.50 3.50
C GLN A 194 -1.25 -4.45 3.78
N GLN A 195 -2.46 -4.74 3.33
CA GLN A 195 -3.64 -3.95 3.62
C GLN A 195 -4.70 -4.78 4.35
N SER A 196 -5.47 -4.12 5.21
CA SER A 196 -6.65 -4.67 5.86
C SER A 196 -7.87 -3.80 5.56
N ASN A 197 -8.98 -4.47 5.26
CA ASN A 197 -10.28 -3.85 4.98
C ASN A 197 -11.30 -4.07 6.12
N ASP A 198 -10.87 -4.68 7.22
CA ASP A 198 -11.70 -5.15 8.32
C ASP A 198 -11.09 -4.79 9.68
N ASN A 199 -10.47 -3.61 9.75
CA ASN A 199 -9.87 -3.06 10.97
C ASN A 199 -8.79 -3.96 11.59
N GLY A 200 -7.99 -4.61 10.74
CA GLY A 200 -6.83 -5.41 11.12
C GLY A 200 -7.12 -6.87 11.46
N LEU A 201 -8.36 -7.34 11.29
CA LEU A 201 -8.73 -8.74 11.53
C LEU A 201 -8.11 -9.68 10.49
N SER A 202 -8.07 -9.27 9.23
CA SER A 202 -7.39 -9.97 8.15
C SER A 202 -6.50 -9.03 7.35
N TRP A 203 -5.43 -9.60 6.79
CA TRP A 203 -4.41 -8.88 6.03
C TRP A 203 -4.18 -9.58 4.71
N SER A 204 -3.99 -8.76 3.67
CA SER A 204 -3.71 -9.22 2.31
C SER A 204 -2.55 -8.43 1.73
N ASP A 205 -1.71 -9.09 0.95
CA ASP A 205 -0.55 -8.47 0.32
C ASP A 205 -0.99 -7.41 -0.71
N ILE A 206 -0.33 -6.26 -0.67
CA ILE A 206 -0.47 -5.24 -1.70
C ILE A 206 0.38 -5.69 -2.90
N PRO A 207 -0.17 -5.76 -4.12
CA PRO A 207 0.60 -6.17 -5.30
C PRO A 207 1.87 -5.34 -5.51
N ASN A 208 2.95 -5.99 -5.97
CA ASN A 208 4.26 -5.39 -6.28
C ASN A 208 4.93 -4.65 -5.10
N SER A 209 4.55 -4.98 -3.87
CA SER A 209 5.08 -4.36 -2.65
C SER A 209 6.09 -5.21 -1.89
N GLY A 210 6.57 -6.30 -2.52
CA GLY A 210 7.58 -7.19 -1.95
C GLY A 210 9.00 -6.65 -2.17
N TYR A 211 9.84 -6.71 -1.13
CA TYR A 211 11.24 -6.30 -1.15
C TYR A 211 12.15 -7.35 -0.52
N TRP A 212 13.36 -7.48 -1.07
CA TRP A 212 14.50 -8.09 -0.38
C TRP A 212 15.25 -7.01 0.39
N ILE A 213 15.63 -7.31 1.64
CA ILE A 213 16.52 -6.48 2.44
C ILE A 213 17.73 -7.32 2.78
N ARG A 214 18.91 -6.92 2.30
CA ARG A 214 20.17 -7.60 2.57
C ARG A 214 21.12 -6.66 3.29
N ARG A 215 21.66 -7.10 4.42
CA ARG A 215 22.69 -6.39 5.16
C ARG A 215 24.00 -7.16 5.09
N LEU A 216 25.08 -6.47 4.77
CA LEU A 216 26.42 -7.02 4.63
C LEU A 216 27.36 -6.39 5.66
N LEU A 217 28.01 -7.21 6.48
CA LEU A 217 29.12 -6.81 7.35
C LEU A 217 30.43 -7.30 6.74
N SER A 218 31.37 -6.39 6.49
CA SER A 218 32.68 -6.69 5.89
C SER A 218 33.81 -5.98 6.66
N TYR A 219 35.04 -6.47 6.50
CA TYR A 219 36.25 -5.87 7.06
C TYR A 219 37.25 -5.65 5.93
N GLU A 220 37.47 -4.39 5.56
CA GLU A 220 38.28 -3.99 4.40
C GLU A 220 39.13 -2.77 4.76
N GLY A 221 40.43 -2.82 4.48
CA GLY A 221 41.34 -1.69 4.71
C GLY A 221 41.40 -1.24 6.18
N ASN A 222 41.39 -2.21 7.12
CA ASN A 222 41.30 -1.98 8.57
C ASN A 222 40.04 -1.22 9.03
N GLN A 223 38.97 -1.27 8.24
CA GLN A 223 37.69 -0.67 8.59
C GLN A 223 36.57 -1.69 8.47
N ARG A 224 35.60 -1.60 9.39
CA ARG A 224 34.37 -2.37 9.29
C ARG A 224 33.39 -1.59 8.44
N ARG A 225 32.73 -2.27 7.52
CA ARG A 225 31.71 -1.67 6.66
C ARG A 225 30.43 -2.44 6.84
N ILE A 226 29.35 -1.72 7.11
CA ILE A 226 28.01 -2.26 7.11
C ILE A 226 27.21 -1.63 5.98
N THR A 227 26.70 -2.46 5.09
CA THR A 227 25.93 -2.01 3.93
C THR A 227 24.55 -2.62 3.95
N ILE A 228 23.52 -1.82 3.77
CA ILE A 228 22.17 -2.28 3.50
C ILE A 228 21.87 -2.13 2.01
N TYR A 229 21.22 -3.15 1.46
CA TYR A 229 20.60 -3.16 0.15
C TYR A 229 19.12 -3.45 0.34
N LYS A 230 18.27 -2.70 -0.34
CA LYS A 230 16.83 -2.95 -0.40
C LYS A 230 16.41 -2.90 -1.87
N GLU A 231 15.74 -3.94 -2.33
CA GLU A 231 15.42 -4.15 -3.75
C GLU A 231 14.01 -4.72 -3.89
N ASN A 232 13.22 -4.17 -4.82
CA ASN A 232 11.89 -4.68 -5.11
C ASN A 232 11.97 -6.06 -5.80
N GLN A 233 11.20 -7.02 -5.29
CA GLN A 233 11.20 -8.41 -5.77
C GLN A 233 10.67 -8.56 -7.21
N SER A 234 9.87 -7.61 -7.67
CA SER A 234 9.25 -7.61 -9.00
C SER A 234 9.93 -6.64 -9.98
N ASN A 235 10.79 -5.73 -9.48
CA ASN A 235 11.47 -4.74 -10.31
C ASN A 235 12.84 -4.37 -9.70
N SER A 236 13.91 -5.02 -10.15
CA SER A 236 15.26 -4.78 -9.64
C SER A 236 15.80 -3.36 -9.87
N ALA A 237 15.22 -2.60 -10.82
CA ALA A 237 15.56 -1.19 -11.00
C ALA A 237 15.06 -0.31 -9.83
N ASP A 238 14.08 -0.79 -9.07
CA ASP A 238 13.61 -0.17 -7.84
C ASP A 238 14.40 -0.71 -6.63
N ALA A 239 15.61 -0.18 -6.47
CA ALA A 239 16.53 -0.59 -5.44
C ALA A 239 17.33 0.60 -4.87
N CYS A 240 17.79 0.46 -3.63
CA CYS A 240 18.69 1.39 -2.98
C CYS A 240 19.74 0.65 -2.16
N SER A 241 20.92 1.24 -2.03
CA SER A 241 21.95 0.80 -1.10
C SER A 241 22.59 1.95 -0.36
N ASN A 242 22.99 1.71 0.88
CA ASN A 242 23.73 2.68 1.67
C ASN A 242 24.72 1.97 2.62
N THR A 243 25.87 2.59 2.83
CA THR A 243 26.99 2.01 3.59
C THR A 243 27.36 2.94 4.73
N SER A 244 27.61 2.36 5.90
CA SER A 244 28.26 3.00 7.02
C SER A 244 29.64 2.40 7.23
N VAL A 245 30.61 3.25 7.56
CA VAL A 245 31.95 2.84 7.97
C VAL A 245 32.02 2.93 9.49
N ILE A 246 32.47 1.86 10.11
CA ILE A 246 32.61 1.73 11.56
C ILE A 246 34.11 1.64 11.87
N PRO A 247 34.61 2.44 12.84
CA PRO A 247 35.99 2.35 13.27
C PRO A 247 36.42 0.95 13.73
#